data_AF-A0A926VSD8-F1
#
_entry.id   AF-A0A926VSD8-F1
#
_cell.length_a   1.000
_cell.length_b   1.000
_cell.length_c   1.000
_cell.angle_alpha   90.00
_cell.angle_beta   90.00
_cell.angle_gamma   90.00
#
_symmetry.space_group_name_H-M   'P 1'
#
loop_
_entity.id
_entity.type
_entity.pdbx_description
1 polymer ?
#
loop_
_entity_poly.entity_id
_entity_poly.type
_entity_poly.pdbx_seq_one_letter_code
_entity_poly.pdbx_strand_id
1 'polypeptide(L)'
;MFNLRQANLQDLEALIQLRLKLLREAGDIKGDSDTANLAQATRKYFAEKMPQNEFLAWVAEVDSQIVATSGLVFFQRPPTTVIFQA
;
A
#
# COMPACT_ATOMS: atom_id res chain seq x y z
N MET A 1 18.19 5.80 -13.90
CA MET A 1 18.34 4.49 -13.23
C MET A 1 17.37 4.50 -12.06
N PHE A 2 16.64 3.42 -11.81
CA PHE A 2 15.71 3.36 -10.69
C PHE A 2 16.33 2.59 -9.52
N ASN A 3 16.04 3.02 -8.30
CA ASN A 3 16.43 2.34 -7.07
C ASN A 3 15.21 1.63 -6.46
N LEU A 4 15.38 0.39 -6.01
CA LEU A 4 14.34 -0.36 -5.30
C LEU A 4 14.72 -0.46 -3.83
N ARG A 5 13.82 -0.05 -2.95
CA ARG A 5 14.01 -0.16 -1.49
C ARG A 5 12.71 -0.48 -0.80
N GLN A 6 12.80 -1.05 0.40
CA GLN A 6 11.65 -1.16 1.28
C GLN A 6 11.21 0.25 1.70
N ALA A 7 9.90 0.48 1.69
CA ALA A 7 9.30 1.72 2.14
C ALA A 7 9.33 1.81 3.67
N ASN A 8 9.43 3.03 4.18
CA ASN A 8 9.32 3.34 5.59
C ASN A 8 8.22 4.40 5.81
N LEU A 9 7.97 4.78 7.08
CA LEU A 9 6.90 5.72 7.42
C LEU A 9 7.08 7.13 6.79
N GLN A 10 8.29 7.52 6.39
CA GLN A 10 8.50 8.80 5.69
C GLN A 10 7.92 8.78 4.27
N ASP A 11 7.73 7.59 3.69
CA ASP A 11 7.15 7.41 2.36
C ASP A 11 5.61 7.38 2.36
N LEU A 12 4.99 7.52 3.54
CA LEU A 12 3.56 7.31 3.76
C LEU A 12 2.67 8.11 2.80
N GLU A 13 2.98 9.40 2.60
CA GLU A 13 2.21 10.25 1.70
C GLU A 13 2.33 9.78 0.24
N ALA A 14 3.51 9.39 -0.22
CA ALA A 14 3.70 8.85 -1.56
C ALA A 14 2.92 7.55 -1.76
N LEU A 15 2.93 6.66 -0.76
CA LEU A 15 2.16 5.41 -0.78
C LEU A 15 0.65 5.66 -0.85
N ILE A 16 0.13 6.63 -0.09
CA ILE A 16 -1.30 7.00 -0.12
C ILE A 16 -1.67 7.52 -1.51
N GLN A 17 -0.86 8.42 -2.09
CA GLN A 17 -1.13 8.95 -3.43
C GLN A 17 -1.13 7.87 -4.51
N LEU A 18 -0.15 6.97 -4.48
CA LEU A 18 -0.10 5.83 -5.41
C LEU A 18 -1.28 4.88 -5.23
N ARG A 19 -1.72 4.62 -3.99
CA ARG A 19 -2.89 3.79 -3.71
C ARG A 19 -4.18 4.39 -4.27
N LEU A 20 -4.37 5.70 -4.14
CA LEU A 20 -5.54 6.39 -4.69
C LEU A 20 -5.53 6.37 -6.22
N LYS A 21 -4.36 6.57 -6.85
CA LYS A 21 -4.20 6.45 -8.31
C LYS A 21 -4.56 5.04 -8.79
N LEU A 22 -4.04 4.01 -8.13
CA LEU A 22 -4.35 2.61 -8.44
C LEU A 22 -5.86 2.33 -8.36
N LEU A 23 -6.54 2.80 -7.31
CA LEU A 23 -7.99 2.60 -7.15
C LEU A 23 -8.81 3.33 -8.22
N ARG A 24 -8.36 4.52 -8.63
CA ARG A 24 -8.99 5.26 -9.73
C ARG A 24 -8.81 4.51 -11.06
N GLU A 25 -7.61 3.99 -11.33
CA GLU A 25 -7.34 3.18 -12.52
C GLU A 25 -8.13 1.86 -12.54
N ALA A 26 -8.35 1.25 -11.37
CA ALA A 26 -9.17 0.05 -11.22
C ALA A 26 -10.68 0.31 -11.32
N GLY A 27 -11.12 1.58 -11.32
CA GLY A 27 -12.54 1.96 -11.38
C GLY A 27 -13.27 2.00 -10.03
N ASP A 28 -12.55 1.85 -8.92
CA ASP A 28 -13.10 1.89 -7.56
C ASP A 28 -13.42 3.32 -7.08
N ILE A 29 -12.77 4.33 -7.67
CA ILE A 29 -13.04 5.76 -7.40
C ILE A 29 -13.66 6.37 -8.66
N LYS A 30 -14.94 6.76 -8.57
CA LYS A 30 -15.72 7.30 -9.71
C LYS A 30 -15.79 8.83 -9.76
N GLY A 31 -15.24 9.53 -8.76
CA GLY A 31 -15.22 10.99 -8.67
C GLY A 31 -14.34 11.49 -7.52
N ASP A 32 -14.24 12.80 -7.34
CA ASP A 32 -13.32 13.39 -6.36
C ASP A 32 -13.83 13.36 -4.91
N SER A 33 -15.15 13.20 -4.71
CA SER A 33 -15.79 13.23 -3.38
C SER A 33 -15.35 12.10 -2.45
N ASP A 34 -14.96 10.94 -2.98
CA ASP A 34 -14.62 9.76 -2.17
C ASP A 34 -13.14 9.68 -1.77
N THR A 35 -12.32 10.61 -2.24
CA THR A 35 -10.85 10.52 -2.12
C THR A 35 -10.33 10.87 -0.73
N ALA A 36 -10.93 11.86 -0.04
CA ALA A 36 -10.43 12.35 1.25
C ALA A 36 -10.59 11.32 2.38
N ASN A 37 -11.79 10.72 2.50
CA ASN A 37 -12.07 9.69 3.51
C ASN A 37 -11.22 8.45 3.27
N LEU A 38 -11.06 8.05 2.02
CA LEU A 38 -10.23 6.91 1.63
C LEU A 38 -8.75 7.18 1.88
N ALA A 39 -8.25 8.40 1.61
CA ALA A 39 -6.88 8.80 1.95
C ALA A 39 -6.64 8.72 3.46
N GLN A 40 -7.58 9.19 4.27
CA GLN A 40 -7.48 9.14 5.73
C GLN A 40 -7.51 7.70 6.26
N ALA A 41 -8.40 6.85 5.73
CA ALA A 41 -8.47 5.44 6.09
C ALA A 41 -7.18 4.69 5.69
N THR A 42 -6.66 4.96 4.49
CA THR A 42 -5.39 4.40 4.00
C THR A 42 -4.22 4.84 4.86
N ARG A 43 -4.16 6.12 5.23
CA ARG A 43 -3.14 6.67 6.13
C ARG A 43 -3.15 5.95 7.48
N LYS A 44 -4.33 5.81 8.09
CA LYS A 44 -4.49 5.11 9.37
C LYS A 44 -4.01 3.66 9.26
N TYR A 45 -4.43 2.96 8.21
CA TYR A 45 -4.03 1.57 7.98
C TYR A 45 -2.51 1.41 7.82
N PHE A 46 -1.86 2.19 6.95
CA PHE A 46 -0.41 2.09 6.76
C PHE A 46 0.38 2.50 8.01
N ALA A 47 -0.01 3.59 8.69
CA ALA A 47 0.66 4.04 9.91
C ALA A 47 0.56 3.01 11.05
N GLU A 48 -0.53 2.25 11.11
CA GLU A 48 -0.70 1.17 12.09
C GLU A 48 0.08 -0.09 11.69
N LYS A 49 0.00 -0.51 10.42
CA LYS A 49 0.43 -1.85 9.97
C LYS A 49 1.90 -1.95 9.56
N MET A 50 2.50 -0.87 9.05
CA MET A 50 3.93 -0.87 8.68
C MET A 50 4.85 -1.12 9.89
N PRO A 51 4.68 -0.45 11.05
CA PRO A 51 5.57 -0.67 12.21
C PRO A 51 5.45 -2.08 12.80
N GLN A 52 4.30 -2.72 12.62
CA GLN A 52 4.02 -4.07 13.13
C GLN A 52 4.49 -5.18 12.18
N ASN A 53 5.06 -4.82 11.01
CA ASN A 53 5.40 -5.76 9.93
C ASN A 53 4.19 -6.58 9.44
N GLU A 54 2.97 -6.09 9.62
CA GLU A 54 1.74 -6.71 9.11
C GLU A 54 1.44 -6.30 7.66
N PHE A 55 1.99 -5.15 7.25
CA PHE A 55 2.03 -4.66 5.88
C PHE A 55 3.46 -4.22 5.53
N LEU A 56 4.02 -4.81 4.48
CA LEU A 56 5.30 -4.42 3.90
C LEU A 56 5.05 -3.76 2.55
N ALA A 57 5.86 -2.75 2.22
CA ALA A 57 5.83 -2.13 0.91
C ALA A 57 7.24 -1.90 0.40
N TRP A 58 7.40 -1.97 -0.91
CA TRP A 58 8.59 -1.55 -1.64
C TRP A 58 8.24 -0.40 -2.56
N VAL A 59 9.21 0.46 -2.80
CA VAL A 59 9.10 1.62 -3.70
C VAL A 59 10.19 1.57 -4.75
N ALA A 60 9.84 2.00 -5.96
CA ALA A 60 10.79 2.36 -6.99
C ALA A 60 10.99 3.87 -6.98
N GLU A 61 12.24 4.30 -6.88
CA GLU A 61 12.64 5.70 -6.79
C GLU A 61 13.45 6.09 -8.03
N VAL A 62 13.10 7.21 -8.66
CA VAL A 62 13.81 7.84 -9.77
C VAL A 62 14.00 9.30 -9.40
N ASP A 63 15.23 9.80 -9.42
CA ASP A 63 15.56 11.20 -9.11
C ASP A 63 14.95 11.69 -7.78
N SER A 64 15.08 10.86 -6.73
CA SER A 64 14.50 11.09 -5.38
C SER A 64 12.97 11.14 -5.32
N GLN A 65 12.29 10.73 -6.40
CA GLN A 65 10.84 10.66 -6.47
C GLN A 65 10.38 9.19 -6.51
N ILE A 66 9.42 8.85 -5.65
CA ILE A 66 8.75 7.55 -5.68
C ILE A 66 7.79 7.52 -6.87
N VAL A 67 8.04 6.61 -7.81
CA VAL A 67 7.26 6.47 -9.06
C VAL A 67 6.40 5.22 -9.10
N ALA A 68 6.71 4.20 -8.31
CA ALA A 68 5.92 2.98 -8.21
C ALA A 68 6.00 2.35 -6.82
N THR A 69 5.03 1.49 -6.50
CA THR A 69 5.02 0.74 -5.25
C THR A 69 4.47 -0.67 -5.46
N SER A 70 4.90 -1.59 -4.59
CA SER A 70 4.31 -2.92 -4.43
C SER A 70 4.11 -3.19 -2.94
N GLY A 71 2.93 -3.70 -2.57
CA GLY A 71 2.55 -3.97 -1.19
C GLY A 71 2.31 -5.46 -0.94
N LEU A 72 2.68 -5.93 0.24
CA LEU A 72 2.48 -7.28 0.75
C LEU A 72 1.79 -7.22 2.11
N VAL A 73 0.71 -7.99 2.27
CA VAL A 73 0.00 -8.14 3.55
C VAL A 73 0.13 -9.59 4.00
N PHE A 74 0.54 -9.82 5.24
CA PHE A 74 0.53 -11.16 5.81
C PHE A 74 -0.87 -11.54 6.27
N PHE A 75 -1.49 -12.51 5.59
CA PHE A 75 -2.79 -13.04 5.99
C PHE A 75 -2.60 -14.36 6.76
N GLN A 76 -2.89 -14.35 8.04
CA GLN A 76 -2.80 -15.53 8.90
C GLN A 76 -4.18 -16.16 9.11
N ARG A 77 -4.27 -17.48 8.94
CA ARG A 77 -5.43 -18.28 9.31
C ARG A 77 -5.00 -19.33 10.32
N PRO A 78 -5.85 -19.71 11.28
CA PRO A 78 -5.59 -20.89 12.09
C PRO A 78 -5.34 -22.11 11.19
N PRO A 79 -4.45 -23.03 11.60
CA PRO A 79 -4.28 -24.29 10.90
C PRO A 79 -5.63 -25.01 10.78
N THR A 80 -5.94 -25.50 9.58
CA THR A 80 -7.08 -26.38 9.35
C THR A 80 -6.58 -27.71 8.79
N THR A 81 -7.39 -28.77 8.91
CA THR A 81 -7.03 -30.09 8.36
C THR A 81 -6.92 -30.11 6.83
N VAL A 82 -7.40 -29.07 6.15
CA VAL A 82 -7.42 -28.97 4.69
C VAL A 82 -6.41 -27.90 4.23
N ILE A 83 -5.49 -28.28 3.34
CA ILE A 83 -4.55 -27.34 2.73
C ILE A 83 -5.28 -26.65 1.57
N PHE A 84 -5.53 -25.34 1.69
CA PHE A 84 -5.93 -24.53 0.53
C PHE A 84 -4.67 -24.20 -0.29
N GLN A 85 -4.68 -24.54 -1.58
CA GLN A 85 -3.71 -24.01 -2.52
C GLN A 85 -4.12 -22.58 -2.88
N ALA A 86 -3.17 -21.65 -2.78
CA ALA A 86 -3.31 -20.26 -3.17
C ALA A 86 -3.12 -20.08 -4.69
#